data_AF-A0A7V1GCR6-F1
#
_entry.id   AF-A0A7V1GCR6-F1
#
_cell.length_a   1.000
_cell.length_b   1.000
_cell.length_c   1.000
_cell.angle_alpha   90.00
_cell.angle_beta   90.00
_cell.angle_gamma   90.00
#
_symmetry.space_group_name_H-M   'P 1'
#
loop_
_entity.id
_entity.type
_entity.pdbx_description
1 polymer ?
#
loop_
_entity_poly.entity_id
_entity_poly.type
_entity_poly.pdbx_seq_one_letter_code
_entity_poly.pdbx_strand_id
1 'polypeptide(L)' 'MDHGYWNDWYIGWGWFLWIGIWFLLISSFSHWGYSYRTHRRYVANTDKTAIDILNERYARGDIEQQEFVKMKEEINKS' A
#
# COMPACT_ATOMS: atom_id res chain seq x y z
N MET A 1 -12.28 -45.81 37.23
CA MET A 1 -11.66 -44.48 37.09
C MET A 1 -11.11 -44.41 35.67
N ASP A 2 -11.96 -44.09 34.68
CA ASP A 2 -11.61 -44.22 33.24
C ASP A 2 -12.15 -43.05 32.40
N HIS A 3 -12.36 -41.89 33.04
CA HIS A 3 -12.97 -40.72 32.40
C HIS A 3 -11.97 -39.58 32.10
N GLY A 4 -10.66 -39.82 32.23
CA GLY A 4 -9.61 -38.81 31.95
C GLY A 4 -9.07 -38.87 30.53
N TYR A 5 -8.81 -40.07 30.00
CA TYR A 5 -8.08 -40.27 28.75
C TYR A 5 -8.83 -39.81 27.48
N TRP A 6 -10.15 -39.85 27.50
CA TRP A 6 -10.95 -39.34 26.38
C TRP A 6 -10.89 -37.81 26.28
N ASN A 7 -10.70 -37.09 27.39
CA ASN A 7 -10.67 -35.64 27.38
C ASN A 7 -9.32 -35.11 26.83
N ASP A 8 -8.21 -35.75 27.21
CA ASP A 8 -6.87 -35.39 26.72
C ASP A 8 -6.70 -35.57 25.19
N TRP A 9 -7.33 -36.61 24.62
CA TRP A 9 -7.29 -36.83 23.16
C TRP A 9 -7.98 -35.70 22.39
N TYR A 10 -9.17 -35.29 22.84
CA TYR A 10 -9.91 -34.18 22.22
C TYR A 10 -9.20 -32.83 22.42
N ILE A 11 -8.55 -32.61 23.57
CA ILE A 11 -7.79 -31.39 23.85
C ILE A 11 -6.56 -31.30 22.93
N GLY A 12 -5.84 -32.40 22.71
CA GLY A 12 -4.69 -32.45 21.80
C GLY A 12 -5.08 -32.21 20.33
N TRP A 13 -6.17 -32.81 19.87
CA TRP A 13 -6.71 -32.59 18.51
C TRP A 13 -7.26 -31.18 18.32
N GLY A 14 -7.93 -30.64 19.34
CA GLY A 14 -8.40 -29.26 19.34
C GLY A 14 -7.26 -28.25 19.21
N TRP A 15 -6.16 -28.46 19.93
CA TRP A 15 -4.95 -27.63 19.84
C TRP A 15 -4.30 -27.65 18.44
N PHE A 16 -4.23 -28.83 17.83
CA PHE A 16 -3.68 -28.96 16.47
C PHE A 16 -4.52 -28.22 15.42
N LEU A 17 -5.85 -28.36 15.49
CA LEU A 17 -6.77 -27.62 14.62
C LEU A 17 -6.70 -26.11 14.87
N TRP A 18 -6.50 -25.70 16.14
CA TRP A 18 -6.31 -24.29 16.51
C TRP A 18 -5.07 -23.69 15.84
N ILE A 19 -3.93 -24.39 15.87
CA ILE A 19 -2.70 -23.98 15.17
C ILE A 19 -2.94 -23.84 13.66
N GLY A 20 -3.66 -24.79 13.05
CA GLY A 20 -4.02 -24.73 11.63
C GLY A 20 -4.82 -23.48 11.25
N ILE A 21 -5.78 -23.08 12.10
CA ILE A 21 -6.57 -21.86 11.91
C ILE A 21 -5.68 -20.61 11.96
N TRP A 22 -4.77 -20.52 12.93
CA TRP A 22 -3.82 -19.40 13.02
C TRP A 22 -2.89 -19.33 11.81
N PHE A 23 -2.41 -20.46 11.31
CA PHE A 23 -1.59 -20.53 10.11
C PHE A 23 -2.33 -20.02 8.87
N LEU A 24 -3.60 -20.41 8.70
CA LEU A 24 -4.46 -19.93 7.62
C LEU A 24 -4.70 -18.42 7.71
N LEU A 25 -4.98 -17.89 8.91
CA LEU A 25 -5.16 -16.44 9.11
C LEU A 25 -3.93 -15.63 8.71
N ILE A 26 -2.73 -16.09 9.12
CA ILE A 26 -1.46 -15.42 8.78
C ILE A 26 -1.20 -15.52 7.27
N SER A 27 -1.48 -16.67 6.64
CA SER A 27 -1.34 -16.87 5.20
C SER A 27 -2.29 -15.96 4.40
N SER A 28 -3.56 -15.88 4.78
CA SER A 28 -4.54 -14.98 4.15
C SER A 28 -4.15 -13.51 4.30
N PHE A 29 -3.59 -13.10 5.44
CA PHE A 29 -3.14 -11.72 5.65
C PHE A 29 -1.88 -11.40 4.84
N SER A 30 -1.00 -12.38 4.66
CA SER A 30 0.23 -12.23 3.88
C SER A 30 -0.06 -11.93 2.40
N HIS A 31 -1.16 -12.47 1.86
CA HIS A 31 -1.58 -12.19 0.49
C HIS A 31 -2.22 -10.79 0.32
N TRP A 32 -2.76 -10.20 1.40
CA TRP A 32 -3.49 -8.94 1.33
C TRP A 32 -2.62 -7.68 1.52
N GLY A 33 -1.43 -7.84 2.12
CA GLY A 33 -0.48 -6.74 2.34
C GLY A 33 0.10 -6.13 1.06
N TYR A 34 0.11 -6.86 -0.05
CA TYR A 34 0.63 -6.36 -1.33
C TYR A 34 -0.40 -5.57 -2.16
N SER A 35 -1.69 -5.89 -2.05
CA SER A 35 -2.72 -5.29 -2.90
C SER A 35 -3.12 -3.87 -2.46
N TYR A 36 -2.87 -3.48 -1.21
CA TYR A 36 -3.18 -2.12 -0.73
C TYR A 36 -2.15 -1.04 -1.07
N ARG A 37 -0.93 -1.41 -1.51
CA ARG A 37 0.09 -0.42 -1.92
C ARG A 37 -0.03 0.00 -3.38
N THR A 38 -0.72 -0.75 -4.22
CA THR A 38 -0.84 -0.46 -5.66
C THR A 38 -1.97 0.50 -6.01
N HIS A 39 -3.01 0.64 -5.16
CA HIS A 39 -4.07 1.62 -5.41
C HIS A 39 -3.78 3.05 -4.90
N ARG A 40 -2.69 3.28 -4.15
CA ARG A 40 -2.22 4.65 -3.84
C ARG A 40 -1.27 5.22 -4.89
N ARG A 41 -0.71 4.40 -5.79
CA ARG A 41 0.16 4.89 -6.86
C ARG A 41 -0.58 5.36 -8.12
N TYR A 42 -1.86 5.01 -8.28
CA TYR A 42 -2.66 5.53 -9.39
C TYR A 42 -3.28 6.90 -9.11
N VAL A 43 -3.47 7.29 -7.85
CA VAL A 43 -3.89 8.66 -7.52
C VAL A 43 -2.70 9.62 -7.56
N ALA A 44 -1.50 9.17 -7.15
CA ALA A 44 -0.30 10.00 -7.17
C ALA A 44 0.31 10.25 -8.57
N ASN A 45 -0.13 9.53 -9.61
CA ASN A 45 0.33 9.76 -10.99
C ASN A 45 -0.61 10.65 -11.82
N THR A 46 -1.82 10.92 -11.33
CA THR A 46 -2.72 11.92 -11.93
C THR A 46 -2.42 13.33 -11.44
N ASP A 47 -1.73 13.46 -10.30
CA ASP A 47 -1.23 14.72 -9.78
C ASP A 47 0.24 14.96 -10.18
N LYS A 48 0.60 14.70 -11.45
CA LYS A 48 1.71 15.47 -12.03
C LYS A 48 1.24 16.91 -12.10
N THR A 49 1.40 17.62 -10.99
CA THR A 49 0.99 19.02 -10.85
C THR A 49 1.55 19.80 -12.03
N ALA A 50 0.83 20.78 -12.54
CA ALA A 50 1.33 21.64 -13.64
C ALA A 50 2.76 22.15 -13.39
N ILE A 51 3.14 22.31 -12.11
CA ILE A 51 4.49 22.62 -11.63
C ILE A 51 5.55 21.58 -12.04
N ASP A 52 5.25 20.28 -11.96
CA ASP A 52 6.20 19.20 -12.27
C ASP A 52 6.51 19.17 -13.78
N ILE A 53 5.47 19.33 -14.61
CA ILE A 53 5.62 19.47 -16.07
C ILE A 53 6.40 20.74 -16.43
N LEU A 54 6.15 21.84 -15.71
CA LEU A 54 6.87 23.10 -15.91
C LEU A 54 8.35 22.97 -15.55
N ASN A 55 8.68 22.29 -14.45
CA ASN A 55 10.05 22.01 -14.03
C ASN A 55 10.80 21.14 -15.05
N GLU A 56 10.15 20.11 -15.60
CA GLU A 56 10.76 19.24 -16.61
C GLU A 56 11.17 20.04 -17.86
N ARG A 57 10.31 20.94 -18.33
CA ARG A 57 10.57 21.79 -19.50
C ARG A 57 11.68 22.81 -19.25
N TYR A 58 11.71 23.41 -18.05
CA TYR A 58 12.81 24.29 -17.65
C TYR A 58 14.15 23.54 -17.58
N ALA A 59 14.16 22.33 -17.00
CA ALA A 59 15.36 21.50 -16.92
C ALA A 59 15.86 21.05 -18.31
N ARG A 60 14.94 20.85 -19.26
CA ARG A 60 15.27 20.58 -20.66
C ARG A 60 15.82 21.81 -21.41
N GLY A 61 15.59 23.01 -20.88
CA GLY A 61 15.95 24.27 -21.52
C GLY A 61 14.94 24.72 -22.59
N ASP A 62 13.75 24.11 -22.63
CA ASP A 62 12.68 24.46 -23.57
C ASP A 62 12.00 25.81 -23.22
N ILE A 63 12.20 26.30 -21.99
CA ILE A 63 11.57 27.52 -21.47
C ILE A 63 12.63 28.37 -20.77
N GLU A 64 12.59 29.68 -21.00
CA GLU A 64 13.48 30.63 -20.35
C GLU A 64 13.06 30.90 -18.89
N GLN A 65 14.01 31.25 -18.02
CA GLN A 65 13.75 31.49 -16.60
C GLN A 65 12.61 32.50 -16.34
N GLN A 66 12.48 33.52 -17.19
CA GLN A 66 11.43 34.54 -17.05
C GLN A 66 10.03 33.98 -17.28
N GLU A 67 9.86 33.12 -18.28
CA GLU A 67 8.59 32.45 -18.58
C GLU A 67 8.24 31.42 -17.50
N PHE A 68 9.24 30.69 -17.00
CA PHE A 68 9.08 29.76 -15.89
C PHE A 68 8.50 30.43 -14.64
N VAL A 69 9.02 31.60 -14.26
CA VAL A 69 8.55 32.33 -13.07
C VAL A 69 7.10 32.79 -13.23
N LYS A 70 6.73 33.33 -14.39
CA LYS A 70 5.35 33.77 -14.67
C LYS A 70 4.36 32.60 -14.57
N MET A 71 4.65 31.48 -15.23
CA MET A 71 3.78 30.30 -15.22
C MET A 71 3.66 29.70 -13.81
N LYS A 72 4.75 29.70 -13.03
CA LYS A 72 4.75 29.23 -11.65
C LYS A 72 3.87 30.11 -10.75
N GLU A 73 3.92 31.43 -10.91
CA GLU A 73 3.06 32.37 -10.17
C GLU A 73 1.59 32.19 -10.53
N GLU A 74 1.28 31.99 -11.81
CA GLU A 74 -0.09 31.73 -12.28
C GLU A 74 -0.66 30.44 -11.70
N ILE A 75 0.12 29.35 -11.68
CA ILE A 75 -0.31 28.06 -11.11
C ILE A 75 -0.55 28.17 -9.60
N ASN A 76 0.24 28.96 -8.87
CA ASN A 76 0.08 29.13 -7.43
C ASN A 76 -1.06 30.10 -7.05
N LYS A 77 -1.61 30.83 -8.02
CA LYS A 77 -2.71 31.79 -7.82
C LYS A 77 -4.09 31.18 -8.11
N SER A 78 -4.14 29.99 -8.72
CA SER A 78 -5.35 29.20 -8.96
C SER A 78 -5.68 28.28 -7.79
#